data_AF-A0A938I9U4-F1
#
_entry.id   AF-A0A938I9U4-F1
#
_cell.length_a   1.000
_cell.length_b   1.000
_cell.length_c   1.000
_cell.angle_alpha   90.00
_cell.angle_beta   90.00
_cell.angle_gamma   90.00
#
_symmetry.space_group_name_H-M   'P 1'
#
loop_
_entity.id
_entity.type
_entity.pdbx_description
1 polymer ?
#
loop_
_entity_poly.entity_id
_entity_poly.type
_entity_poly.pdbx_seq_one_letter_code
_entity_poly.pdbx_strand_id
1 'polypeptide(L)'
;MAAIDILLLLIFGGVTYCVAGEGAWGAAITAICVILGGLVSMNFFELICDNLLGSNYYWQARLDLIVLVGLFAVAVAGLRAGADYLSPSYISVHRMVHECARWGCGVLAGYVTMAFLLTALHTAPLGREFMGFKSERGNFFG
;
A
#
# COMPACT_ATOMS: atom_id res chain seq x y z
N MET A 1 1.18 4.25 23.20
CA MET A 1 0.80 4.05 21.79
C MET A 1 0.33 5.37 21.25
N ALA A 2 1.02 5.90 20.25
CA ALA A 2 0.45 7.01 19.50
C ALA A 2 -0.77 6.48 18.72
N ALA A 3 -1.79 7.32 18.50
CA ALA A 3 -3.00 6.89 17.79
C ALA A 3 -2.67 6.38 16.37
N ILE A 4 -1.57 6.85 15.79
CA ILE A 4 -1.05 6.40 14.50
C ILE A 4 -0.53 4.96 14.51
N ASP A 5 0.05 4.49 15.62
CA ASP A 5 0.51 3.09 15.73
C ASP A 5 -0.68 2.13 15.64
N ILE A 6 -1.79 2.49 16.29
CA ILE A 6 -3.03 1.72 16.28
C ILE A 6 -3.65 1.71 14.89
N LEU A 7 -3.65 2.86 14.20
CA LEU A 7 -4.15 2.96 12.84
C LEU A 7 -3.35 2.10 11.86
N LEU A 8 -2.02 2.16 11.93
CA LEU A 8 -1.12 1.37 11.08
C LEU A 8 -1.30 -0.13 11.34
N LEU A 9 -1.46 -0.52 12.60
CA LEU A 9 -1.71 -1.92 12.97
C LEU A 9 -3.08 -2.41 12.48
N LEU A 10 -4.10 -1.54 12.51
CA LEU A 10 -5.42 -1.83 11.95
C LEU A 10 -5.35 -2.00 10.43
N ILE A 11 -4.61 -1.13 9.73
CA ILE A 11 -4.39 -1.24 8.28
C ILE A 11 -3.64 -2.54 7.95
N PHE A 12 -2.55 -2.82 8.67
CA PHE A 12 -1.77 -4.05 8.49
C PHE A 12 -2.65 -5.28 8.67
N GLY A 13 -3.35 -5.40 9.80
CA GLY A 13 -4.24 -6.53 10.08
C GLY A 13 -5.40 -6.64 9.09
N GLY A 14 -6.01 -5.51 8.74
CA GLY A 14 -7.12 -5.45 7.79
C GLY A 14 -6.72 -5.89 6.39
N VAL A 15 -5.62 -5.35 5.86
CA VAL A 15 -5.10 -5.73 4.54
C VAL A 15 -4.65 -7.19 4.54
N THR A 16 -3.92 -7.63 5.56
CA THR A 16 -3.51 -9.03 5.68
C THR A 16 -4.70 -9.98 5.69
N TYR A 17 -5.77 -9.66 6.42
CA TYR A 17 -6.98 -10.47 6.45
C TYR A 17 -7.69 -10.51 5.09
N CYS A 18 -7.85 -9.36 4.44
CA CYS A 18 -8.48 -9.28 3.12
C CYS A 18 -7.70 -10.08 2.07
N VAL A 19 -6.36 -9.90 2.02
CA VAL A 19 -5.49 -10.59 1.06
C VAL A 19 -5.42 -12.09 1.36
N ALA A 20 -5.36 -12.49 2.63
CA ALA A 20 -5.43 -13.88 3.02
C ALA A 20 -6.81 -14.51 2.71
N GLY A 21 -7.87 -13.73 2.58
CA GLY A 21 -9.21 -14.20 2.21
C GLY A 21 -9.29 -14.79 0.80
N GLU A 22 -8.47 -14.32 -0.15
CA GLU A 22 -8.47 -14.76 -1.55
C GLU A 22 -7.86 -16.17 -1.77
N GLY A 23 -7.25 -16.76 -0.74
CA GLY A 23 -6.51 -18.01 -0.85
C GLY A 23 -5.06 -17.81 -1.31
N ALA A 24 -4.27 -18.88 -1.33
CA ALA A 24 -2.82 -18.81 -1.56
C ALA A 24 -2.41 -18.14 -2.87
N TRP A 25 -3.07 -18.49 -3.98
CA TRP A 25 -2.71 -17.98 -5.31
C TRP A 25 -3.10 -16.51 -5.49
N GLY A 26 -4.33 -16.14 -5.09
CA GLY A 26 -4.79 -14.76 -5.09
C GLY A 26 -3.92 -13.88 -4.19
N ALA A 27 -3.60 -14.36 -2.98
CA ALA A 27 -2.73 -13.65 -2.05
C ALA A 27 -1.32 -13.40 -2.63
N ALA A 28 -0.75 -14.37 -3.33
CA ALA A 28 0.56 -14.23 -3.96
C ALA A 28 0.55 -13.19 -5.09
N ILE A 29 -0.46 -13.25 -5.97
CA ILE A 29 -0.64 -12.27 -7.05
C ILE A 29 -0.84 -10.88 -6.46
N THR A 30 -1.74 -10.73 -5.48
CA THR A 30 -2.03 -9.46 -4.84
C THR A 30 -0.80 -8.87 -4.15
N ALA A 31 0.03 -9.69 -3.49
CA ALA A 31 1.29 -9.23 -2.90
C ALA A 31 2.25 -8.66 -3.96
N ILE A 32 2.37 -9.32 -5.11
CA ILE A 32 3.19 -8.83 -6.24
C ILE A 32 2.59 -7.52 -6.79
N CYS A 33 1.27 -7.46 -7.00
CA CYS A 33 0.58 -6.26 -7.47
C CYS A 33 0.79 -5.07 -6.51
N VAL A 34 0.77 -5.30 -5.19
CA VAL A 34 1.03 -4.28 -4.17
C VAL A 34 2.48 -3.77 -4.25
N ILE A 35 3.46 -4.66 -4.36
CA ILE A 35 4.88 -4.26 -4.48
C ILE A 35 5.10 -3.46 -5.76
N LEU A 36 4.64 -3.97 -6.90
CA LEU A 36 4.80 -3.31 -8.19
C LEU A 36 4.01 -2.00 -8.26
N GLY A 37 2.79 -1.97 -7.73
CA GLY A 37 1.97 -0.76 -7.63
C GLY A 37 2.64 0.32 -6.80
N GLY A 38 3.32 -0.05 -5.72
CA GLY A 38 4.13 0.86 -4.91
C GLY A 38 5.34 1.41 -5.66
N LEU A 39 6.03 0.59 -6.45
CA LEU A 39 7.14 1.05 -7.30
C LEU A 39 6.66 1.99 -8.40
N VAL A 40 5.56 1.65 -9.08
CA VAL A 40 4.95 2.49 -10.12
C VAL A 40 4.54 3.83 -9.52
N SER A 41 3.83 3.84 -8.40
CA SER A 41 3.36 5.09 -7.81
C SER A 41 4.52 6.02 -7.42
N MET A 42 5.58 5.48 -6.81
CA MET A 42 6.77 6.25 -6.44
C MET A 42 7.55 6.80 -7.63
N ASN A 43 7.47 6.18 -8.81
CA ASN A 43 8.18 6.67 -10.00
C ASN A 43 7.40 7.73 -10.78
N PHE A 44 6.06 7.69 -10.76
CA PHE A 44 5.23 8.52 -11.63
C PHE A 44 4.46 9.65 -10.90
N PHE A 45 4.49 9.71 -9.57
CA PHE A 45 3.71 10.71 -8.83
C PHE A 45 4.08 12.16 -9.17
N GLU A 46 5.38 12.50 -9.24
CA GLU A 46 5.84 13.87 -9.55
C GLU A 46 5.39 14.31 -10.93
N LEU A 47 5.59 13.44 -11.93
CA LEU A 47 5.18 13.71 -13.31
C LEU A 47 3.68 14.02 -13.40
N ILE A 48 2.85 13.28 -12.67
CA ILE A 48 1.39 13.49 -12.69
C ILE A 48 1.02 14.78 -11.95
N CYS A 49 1.66 15.08 -10.82
CA CYS A 49 1.41 16.31 -10.07
C CYS A 49 1.73 17.56 -10.89
N ASP A 50 2.87 17.56 -11.59
CA ASP A 50 3.32 18.67 -12.42
C ASP A 50 2.38 18.94 -13.60
N ASN A 51 1.89 17.86 -14.25
CA ASN A 51 0.95 17.98 -15.37
C ASN A 51 -0.45 18.44 -14.92
N LEU A 52 -0.86 18.15 -13.68
CA LEU A 52 -2.23 18.43 -13.23
C LEU A 52 -2.43 19.86 -12.73
N LEU A 53 -1.40 20.49 -12.14
CA LEU A 53 -1.60 21.76 -11.42
C LEU A 53 -0.76 22.96 -11.81
N GLY A 54 0.15 22.85 -12.79
CA GLY A 54 0.80 24.01 -13.40
C GLY A 54 1.17 25.12 -12.41
N SER A 55 2.25 24.94 -11.64
CA SER A 55 2.88 25.97 -10.79
C SER A 55 2.04 26.57 -9.64
N ASN A 56 0.89 26.01 -9.25
CA ASN A 56 0.16 26.49 -8.06
C ASN A 56 0.73 25.92 -6.73
N TYR A 57 1.73 26.60 -6.18
CA TYR A 57 2.53 26.16 -5.02
C TYR A 57 1.72 25.81 -3.76
N TYR A 58 0.61 26.53 -3.48
CA TYR A 58 -0.17 26.31 -2.26
C TYR A 58 -0.95 24.98 -2.26
N TRP A 59 -1.37 24.53 -3.43
CA TRP A 59 -2.15 23.30 -3.59
C TRP A 59 -1.25 22.08 -3.81
N GLN A 60 -0.06 22.28 -4.36
CA GLN A 60 0.89 21.22 -4.73
C GLN A 60 1.14 20.20 -3.61
N ALA A 61 1.51 20.65 -2.41
CA ALA A 61 1.82 19.74 -1.30
C ALA A 61 0.63 18.83 -0.88
N ARG A 62 -0.61 19.30 -1.01
CA ARG A 62 -1.80 18.46 -0.69
C ARG A 62 -2.07 17.44 -1.79
N LEU A 63 -1.74 17.80 -3.02
CA LEU A 63 -1.96 16.97 -4.19
C LEU A 63 -0.90 15.87 -4.30
N ASP A 64 0.33 16.12 -3.86
CA ASP A 64 1.37 15.09 -3.84
C ASP A 64 0.91 13.85 -3.06
N LEU A 65 0.29 14.04 -1.89
CA LEU A 65 -0.29 12.92 -1.12
C LEU A 65 -1.45 12.25 -1.86
N ILE A 66 -2.39 13.03 -2.39
CA ILE A 66 -3.60 12.50 -3.03
C ILE A 66 -3.23 11.71 -4.29
N VAL A 67 -2.32 12.24 -5.10
CA VAL A 67 -1.82 11.62 -6.32
C VAL A 67 -1.02 10.38 -5.97
N LEU A 68 -0.12 10.44 -4.98
CA LEU A 68 0.68 9.27 -4.60
C LEU A 68 -0.20 8.10 -4.12
N VAL A 69 -1.16 8.36 -3.24
CA VAL A 69 -2.09 7.33 -2.72
C VAL A 69 -3.07 6.88 -3.80
N GLY A 70 -3.62 7.81 -4.59
CA GLY A 70 -4.55 7.52 -5.67
C GLY A 70 -3.89 6.67 -6.76
N LEU A 71 -2.67 7.02 -7.16
CA LEU A 71 -1.89 6.30 -8.17
C LEU A 71 -1.53 4.90 -7.68
N PHE A 72 -1.18 4.74 -6.40
CA PHE A 72 -1.00 3.42 -5.80
C PHE A 72 -2.28 2.59 -5.89
N ALA A 73 -3.42 3.13 -5.47
CA ALA A 73 -4.69 2.42 -5.52
C ALA A 73 -5.06 1.99 -6.96
N VAL A 74 -4.93 2.90 -7.93
CA VAL A 74 -5.21 2.64 -9.35
C VAL A 74 -4.21 1.62 -9.92
N ALA A 75 -2.92 1.75 -9.63
CA ALA A 75 -1.90 0.82 -10.11
C ALA A 75 -2.12 -0.59 -9.56
N VAL A 76 -2.38 -0.73 -8.25
CA VAL A 76 -2.67 -2.04 -7.64
C VAL A 76 -3.94 -2.64 -8.23
N ALA A 77 -5.03 -1.88 -8.35
CA ALA A 77 -6.29 -2.36 -8.92
C ALA A 77 -6.13 -2.76 -10.40
N GLY A 78 -5.43 -1.95 -11.19
CA GLY A 78 -5.17 -2.21 -12.61
C GLY A 78 -4.29 -3.45 -12.81
N LEU A 79 -3.20 -3.58 -12.04
CA LEU A 79 -2.35 -4.76 -12.06
C LEU A 79 -3.11 -6.01 -11.62
N ARG A 80 -3.98 -5.89 -10.61
CA ARG A 80 -4.78 -7.02 -10.11
C ARG A 80 -5.79 -7.49 -11.16
N ALA A 81 -6.52 -6.57 -11.78
CA ALA A 81 -7.45 -6.88 -12.86
C ALA A 81 -6.74 -7.46 -14.08
N GLY A 82 -5.55 -6.94 -14.42
CA GLY A 82 -4.71 -7.48 -15.48
C GLY A 82 -4.20 -8.89 -15.18
N ALA A 83 -3.84 -9.17 -13.93
CA ALA A 83 -3.43 -10.50 -13.50
C ALA A 83 -4.59 -11.50 -13.54
N ASP A 84 -5.80 -11.11 -13.16
CA ASP A 84 -7.00 -11.96 -13.29
C ASP A 84 -7.30 -12.30 -14.76
N TYR A 85 -7.10 -11.34 -15.66
CA TYR A 85 -7.28 -11.56 -17.09
C TYR A 85 -6.21 -12.52 -17.65
N LEU A 86 -4.95 -12.38 -17.20
CA LEU A 86 -3.84 -13.18 -17.71
C LEU A 86 -3.77 -14.60 -17.13
N SER A 87 -4.12 -14.78 -15.85
CA SER A 87 -4.14 -16.09 -15.18
C SER A 87 -5.51 -16.41 -14.57
N PRO A 88 -6.51 -16.80 -15.39
CA PRO A 88 -7.84 -17.14 -14.89
C PRO A 88 -7.88 -18.49 -14.14
N SER A 89 -6.80 -19.27 -14.15
CA SER A 89 -6.72 -20.58 -13.51
C SER A 89 -6.15 -20.51 -12.09
N TYR A 90 -6.84 -21.19 -11.17
CA TYR A 90 -6.35 -21.39 -9.80
C TYR A 90 -5.49 -22.64 -9.72
N ILE A 91 -4.30 -22.51 -9.14
CA ILE A 91 -3.43 -23.64 -8.86
C ILE A 91 -3.84 -24.24 -7.51
N SER A 92 -4.28 -25.50 -7.51
CA SER A 92 -4.52 -26.26 -6.29
C SER A 92 -3.17 -26.69 -5.70
N VAL A 93 -2.87 -26.20 -4.50
CA VAL A 93 -1.63 -26.51 -3.79
C VAL A 93 -1.94 -27.38 -2.57
N HIS A 94 -0.96 -28.15 -2.10
CA HIS A 94 -1.12 -28.92 -0.88
C HIS A 94 -1.47 -28.00 0.30
N ARG A 95 -2.41 -28.45 1.15
CA ARG A 95 -3.01 -27.68 2.24
C ARG A 95 -2.03 -26.91 3.13
N MET A 96 -0.90 -27.51 3.50
CA MET A 96 0.15 -26.83 4.30
C MET A 96 0.73 -25.62 3.55
N VAL A 97 1.09 -25.81 2.27
CA VAL A 97 1.63 -24.73 1.43
C VAL A 97 0.58 -23.66 1.18
N HIS A 98 -0.69 -24.07 1.02
CA HIS A 98 -1.79 -23.14 0.83
C HIS A 98 -1.96 -22.22 2.04
N GLU A 99 -1.96 -22.75 3.26
CA GLU A 99 -2.09 -21.94 4.48
C GLU A 99 -0.89 -21.01 4.68
N CYS A 100 0.34 -21.51 4.50
CA CYS A 100 1.55 -20.70 4.63
C CYS A 100 1.62 -19.57 3.60
N ALA A 101 1.36 -19.87 2.33
CA ALA A 101 1.41 -18.87 1.26
C ALA A 101 0.32 -17.80 1.46
N ARG A 102 -0.90 -18.22 1.82
CA ARG A 102 -2.02 -17.31 2.04
C ARG A 102 -1.73 -16.28 3.14
N TRP A 103 -1.26 -16.73 4.30
CA TRP A 103 -0.93 -15.83 5.41
C TRP A 103 0.38 -15.09 5.19
N GLY A 104 1.40 -15.75 4.65
CA GLY A 104 2.70 -15.14 4.37
C GLY A 104 2.60 -14.00 3.36
N CYS A 105 1.94 -14.24 2.22
CA CYS A 105 1.70 -13.20 1.21
C CYS A 105 0.74 -12.13 1.72
N GLY A 106 -0.26 -12.48 2.54
CA GLY A 106 -1.14 -11.49 3.18
C GLY A 106 -0.39 -10.56 4.15
N VAL A 107 0.52 -11.10 4.96
CA VAL A 107 1.40 -10.32 5.85
C VAL A 107 2.30 -9.42 5.04
N LEU A 108 2.92 -9.94 3.98
CA LEU A 108 3.80 -9.16 3.11
C LEU A 108 3.04 -8.00 2.45
N ALA A 109 1.88 -8.26 1.85
CA ALA A 109 1.05 -7.24 1.23
C ALA A 109 0.58 -6.17 2.24
N GLY A 110 0.15 -6.61 3.43
CA GLY A 110 -0.23 -5.70 4.53
C GLY A 110 0.93 -4.84 4.99
N TYR A 111 2.12 -5.41 5.16
CA TYR A 111 3.33 -4.69 5.57
C TYR A 111 3.75 -3.64 4.54
N VAL A 112 3.80 -4.02 3.26
CA VAL A 112 4.17 -3.09 2.17
C VAL A 112 3.14 -1.96 2.04
N THR A 113 1.84 -2.27 2.18
CA THR A 113 0.78 -1.25 2.14
C THR A 113 0.88 -0.27 3.31
N MET A 114 1.12 -0.80 4.52
CA MET A 114 1.35 0.02 5.71
C MET A 114 2.58 0.92 5.55
N ALA A 115 3.71 0.36 5.08
CA ALA A 115 4.94 1.12 4.84
C ALA A 115 4.73 2.21 3.77
N PHE A 116 4.02 1.88 2.69
CA PHE A 116 3.69 2.85 1.64
C PHE A 116 2.85 4.01 2.18
N LEU A 117 1.81 3.73 2.95
CA LEU A 117 0.94 4.76 3.53
C LEU A 117 1.68 5.62 4.56
N LEU A 118 2.60 5.04 5.34
CA LEU A 118 3.48 5.79 6.22
C LEU A 118 4.35 6.76 5.40
N THR A 119 4.95 6.30 4.31
CA THR A 119 5.74 7.14 3.40
C THR A 119 4.89 8.26 2.78
N ALA A 120 3.67 7.95 2.35
CA ALA A 120 2.75 8.97 1.83
C ALA A 120 2.34 9.99 2.90
N LEU A 121 2.26 9.59 4.18
CA LEU A 121 2.00 10.52 5.27
C LEU A 121 3.18 11.48 5.50
N HIS A 122 4.41 11.03 5.28
CA HIS A 122 5.61 11.88 5.36
C HIS A 122 5.66 12.96 4.27
N THR A 123 4.96 12.78 3.14
CA THR A 123 4.84 13.81 2.10
C THR A 123 3.68 14.78 2.34
N ALA A 124 2.79 14.47 3.29
CA ALA A 124 1.65 15.30 3.63
C ALA A 124 2.08 16.63 4.28
N PRO A 125 1.44 17.77 3.97
CA PRO A 125 1.63 19.03 4.67
C PRO A 125 0.89 19.02 6.02
N LEU A 126 1.17 18.03 6.85
CA LEU A 126 0.63 17.89 8.20
C LEU A 126 1.57 18.59 9.20
N GLY A 127 1.00 19.12 10.28
CA GLY A 127 1.79 19.68 11.38
C GLY A 127 2.75 18.63 11.94
N ARG A 128 3.94 19.05 12.38
CA ARG A 128 5.02 18.16 12.88
C ARG A 128 4.63 17.25 14.05
N GLU A 129 3.46 17.47 14.65
CA GLU A 129 2.88 16.67 15.74
C GLU A 129 1.45 16.16 15.44
N PHE A 130 1.06 16.05 14.16
CA PHE A 130 -0.29 15.66 13.80
C PHE A 130 -0.61 14.26 14.34
N MET A 131 -1.58 14.20 15.26
CA MET A 131 -2.04 12.97 15.89
C MET A 131 -0.95 12.16 16.66
N GLY A 132 0.08 12.84 17.17
CA GLY A 132 1.17 12.23 17.94
C GLY A 132 2.29 11.63 17.09
N PHE A 133 2.32 11.92 15.79
CA PHE A 133 3.44 11.62 14.90
C PHE A 133 4.67 12.46 15.29
N LYS A 134 5.81 11.81 15.57
CA LYS A 134 7.13 12.45 15.67
C LYS A 134 8.04 11.70 14.70
N SER A 135 8.65 12.40 13.74
CA SER A 135 9.49 11.75 12.73
C SER A 135 10.74 11.06 13.29
N GLU A 136 11.12 11.35 14.55
CA GLU A 136 12.28 10.79 15.25
C GLU A 136 11.93 9.63 16.20
N ARG A 137 10.66 9.23 16.31
CA ARG A 137 10.25 8.14 17.20
C ARG A 137 10.21 6.83 16.43
N GLY A 138 10.82 5.79 16.99
CA GLY A 138 10.64 4.45 16.49
C GLY A 138 9.18 4.01 16.60
N ASN A 139 8.62 3.56 15.47
CA ASN A 139 7.27 3.01 15.43
C ASN A 139 7.27 1.59 16.02
N PHE A 140 6.12 0.91 16.03
CA PHE A 140 5.97 -0.41 16.67
C PHE A 140 6.99 -1.48 16.20
N PHE A 141 7.55 -1.34 14.99
CA PHE A 141 8.56 -2.24 14.42
C PHE A 141 10.00 -1.69 14.46
N GLY A 142 10.24 -0.57 15.16
CA GLY A 142 11.56 0.09 15.26
C GLY A 142 11.64 1.35 14.44
#